data_AF-A0A640TAU8-F1
#
_entry.id   AF-A0A640TAU8-F1
#
_cell.length_a   1.000
_cell.length_b   1.000
_cell.length_c   1.000
_cell.angle_alpha   90.00
_cell.angle_beta   90.00
_cell.angle_gamma   90.00
#
_symmetry.space_group_name_H-M   'P 1'
#
loop_
_entity.id
_entity.type
_entity.pdbx_description
1 polymer ?
#
loop_
_entity_poly.entity_id
_entity_poly.type
_entity_poly.pdbx_seq_one_letter_code
_entity_poly.pdbx_strand_id
1 'polypeptide(L)'
;MTAKTMHQTEASLRTALTALADRYQQIADRATTDVGKLRAMQIRQAGNDIRHTLAIGRIPAYLMRSAELDALTQTEPAELADEPPAQ
;
A
#
# COMPACT_ATOMS: atom_id res chain seq x y z
N MET A 1 3.71 -19.71 -0.77
CA MET A 1 2.34 -19.34 -0.37
C MET A 1 1.51 -19.16 -1.63
N THR A 2 0.27 -19.63 -1.68
CA THR A 2 -0.59 -19.55 -2.88
C THR A 2 -1.05 -18.12 -3.16
N ALA A 3 -1.17 -17.70 -4.43
CA ALA A 3 -1.61 -16.37 -4.87
C ALA A 3 -2.91 -15.86 -4.19
N LYS A 4 -3.81 -16.78 -3.82
CA LYS A 4 -5.03 -16.51 -3.06
C LYS A 4 -4.77 -15.84 -1.70
N THR A 5 -3.69 -16.23 -1.03
CA THR A 5 -3.29 -15.67 0.27
C THR A 5 -2.73 -14.26 0.12
N MET A 6 -1.97 -14.00 -0.95
CA MET A 6 -1.38 -12.67 -1.21
C MET A 6 -2.45 -11.62 -1.53
N HIS A 7 -3.43 -11.95 -2.37
CA HIS A 7 -4.56 -11.07 -2.66
C HIS A 7 -5.42 -10.76 -1.41
N GLN A 8 -5.55 -11.73 -0.49
CA GLN A 8 -6.29 -11.53 0.76
C GLN A 8 -5.59 -10.56 1.70
N THR A 9 -4.25 -10.59 1.78
CA THR A 9 -3.47 -9.66 2.60
C THR A 9 -3.48 -8.24 2.01
N GLU A 10 -3.35 -8.11 0.69
CA GLU A 10 -3.42 -6.83 0.00
C GLU A 10 -4.79 -6.15 0.18
N ALA A 11 -5.88 -6.91 0.03
CA ALA A 11 -7.24 -6.40 0.25
C ALA A 11 -7.45 -5.95 1.71
N SER A 12 -6.88 -6.68 2.67
CA SER A 12 -6.94 -6.33 4.10
C SER A 12 -6.14 -5.05 4.39
N LEU A 13 -4.96 -4.89 3.79
CA LEU A 13 -4.13 -3.70 3.93
C LEU A 13 -4.81 -2.47 3.30
N ARG A 14 -5.39 -2.60 2.10
CA ARG A 14 -6.19 -1.53 1.47
C ARG A 14 -7.35 -1.09 2.36
N THR A 15 -8.06 -2.05 2.96
CA THR A 15 -9.18 -1.77 3.86
C THR A 15 -8.71 -1.00 5.11
N ALA A 16 -7.61 -1.45 5.72
CA ALA A 16 -7.05 -0.79 6.90
C ALA A 16 -6.57 0.64 6.61
N LEU A 17 -5.90 0.85 5.48
CA LEU A 17 -5.43 2.18 5.05
C LEU A 17 -6.59 3.12 4.73
N THR A 18 -7.65 2.62 4.10
CA THR A 18 -8.87 3.40 3.84
C THR A 18 -9.50 3.86 5.15
N ALA A 19 -9.69 2.94 6.11
CA ALA A 19 -10.23 3.27 7.43
C ALA A 19 -9.36 4.28 8.20
N LEU A 20 -8.03 4.20 8.06
CA LEU A 20 -7.11 5.17 8.66
C LEU A 20 -7.28 6.57 8.06
N ALA A 21 -7.37 6.68 6.73
CA ALA A 21 -7.60 7.95 6.04
C ALA A 21 -8.92 8.59 6.46
N ASP A 22 -9.99 7.80 6.59
CA ASP A 22 -11.30 8.27 7.05
C ASP A 22 -11.24 8.75 8.50
N ARG A 23 -10.50 8.05 9.36
CA ARG A 23 -10.31 8.47 10.75
C ARG A 23 -9.57 9.80 10.86
N TYR A 24 -8.55 10.02 10.02
CA TYR A 24 -7.87 11.31 9.95
C TYR A 24 -8.80 12.43 9.52
N GLN A 25 -9.66 12.19 8.53
CA GLN A 25 -10.68 13.15 8.13
C GLN A 25 -11.60 13.53 9.30
N GLN A 26 -12.13 12.53 10.02
CA GLN A 26 -13.00 12.77 11.17
C GLN A 26 -12.33 13.55 12.30
N ILE A 27 -11.03 13.29 12.57
CA ILE A 27 -10.27 14.03 13.58
C ILE A 27 -10.09 15.49 13.12
N ALA A 28 -9.75 15.70 11.85
CA ALA A 28 -9.54 17.02 11.31
C ALA A 28 -10.83 17.87 11.25
N ASP A 29 -12.00 17.24 11.06
CA ASP A 29 -13.29 17.93 11.02
C ASP A 29 -13.79 18.37 12.41
N ARG A 30 -13.23 17.83 13.49
CA ARG A 30 -13.54 18.24 14.86
C ARG A 30 -12.78 19.49 15.33
N ALA A 31 -11.87 20.02 14.52
CA ALA A 31 -11.08 21.18 14.89
C ALA A 31 -11.90 22.48 14.81
N THR A 32 -12.17 23.10 15.97
CA THR A 32 -12.95 24.34 16.08
C THR A 32 -12.11 25.58 16.39
N THR A 33 -10.91 25.41 16.94
CA THR A 33 -9.97 26.50 17.26
C THR A 33 -8.96 26.74 16.14
N ASP A 34 -8.39 27.93 16.04
CA ASP A 34 -7.44 28.26 14.96
C ASP A 34 -6.14 27.43 15.02
N VAL A 35 -5.61 27.18 16.22
CA VAL A 35 -4.50 26.22 16.43
C VAL A 35 -4.94 24.80 16.04
N GLY A 36 -6.18 24.43 16.36
CA GLY A 36 -6.77 23.16 15.95
C GLY A 36 -6.86 23.01 14.43
N LYS A 37 -7.21 24.08 13.70
CA LYS A 37 -7.31 24.08 12.23
C LYS A 37 -5.96 23.84 11.56
N LEU A 38 -4.88 24.44 12.06
CA LEU A 38 -3.51 24.17 11.58
C LEU A 38 -3.14 22.70 11.72
N ARG A 39 -3.41 22.09 12.89
CA ARG A 39 -3.19 20.65 13.11
C ARG A 39 -4.10 19.81 12.22
N ALA A 40 -5.35 20.22 12.04
CA ALA A 40 -6.30 19.55 11.16
C ALA A 40 -5.85 19.56 9.69
N MET A 41 -5.20 20.62 9.21
CA MET A 41 -4.63 20.63 7.86
C MET A 41 -3.55 19.55 7.68
N GLN A 42 -2.65 19.41 8.64
CA GLN A 42 -1.61 18.36 8.60
C GLN A 42 -2.23 16.95 8.62
N ILE A 43 -3.28 16.76 9.43
CA ILE A 43 -4.00 15.49 9.53
C ILE A 43 -4.76 15.19 8.21
N ARG A 44 -5.39 16.19 7.58
CA ARG A 44 -6.00 16.06 6.24
C ARG A 44 -4.96 15.68 5.20
N GLN A 45 -3.78 16.30 5.25
CA GLN A 45 -2.70 15.99 4.32
C GLN A 45 -2.28 14.52 4.44
N ALA A 46 -2.03 14.02 5.65
CA ALA A 46 -1.69 12.62 5.87
C ALA A 46 -2.79 11.67 5.35
N GLY A 47 -4.08 12.01 5.56
CA GLY A 47 -5.19 11.24 5.01
C GLY A 47 -5.25 11.26 3.48
N ASN A 48 -4.93 12.39 2.86
CA ASN A 48 -4.86 12.51 1.41
C ASN A 48 -3.68 11.73 0.83
N ASP A 49 -2.52 11.73 1.47
CA ASP A 49 -1.35 10.98 1.02
C ASP A 49 -1.63 9.47 1.01
N ILE A 50 -2.35 8.97 2.02
CA ILE A 50 -2.81 7.57 2.06
C ILE A 50 -3.76 7.29 0.88
N ARG A 51 -4.77 8.14 0.65
CA ARG A 51 -5.72 7.97 -0.46
C ARG A 51 -5.02 8.02 -1.81
N HIS A 52 -4.05 8.92 -1.97
CA HIS A 52 -3.26 9.06 -3.18
C HIS A 52 -2.44 7.80 -3.45
N THR A 53 -1.77 7.26 -2.43
CA THR A 53 -1.03 6.00 -2.50
C THR A 53 -1.94 4.83 -2.91
N LEU A 54 -3.14 4.75 -2.35
CA LEU A 54 -4.13 3.74 -2.71
C LEU A 54 -4.65 3.92 -4.15
N ALA A 55 -4.88 5.15 -4.59
CA ALA A 55 -5.41 5.47 -5.93
C ALA A 55 -4.41 5.18 -7.05
N ILE A 56 -3.10 5.32 -6.80
CA ILE A 56 -2.05 4.95 -7.76
C ILE A 56 -1.98 3.42 -7.97
N GLY A 57 -2.60 2.63 -7.09
CA GLY A 57 -2.63 1.16 -7.20
C GLY A 57 -1.30 0.47 -6.87
N ARG A 58 -0.28 1.23 -6.46
CA ARG A 58 0.99 0.73 -5.93
C ARG A 58 1.07 1.05 -4.45
N ILE A 59 0.78 0.07 -3.61
CA ILE A 59 1.21 0.13 -2.21
C ILE A 59 2.74 -0.04 -2.22
N PRO A 60 3.53 0.93 -1.73
CA PRO A 60 4.97 0.82 -1.70
C PRO A 60 5.42 -0.44 -0.97
N ALA A 61 6.39 -1.14 -1.54
CA ALA A 61 6.79 -2.45 -1.04
C ALA A 61 7.39 -2.40 0.39
N TYR A 62 7.85 -1.23 0.85
CA TYR A 62 8.27 -1.02 2.24
C TYR A 62 7.11 -0.99 3.26
N LEU A 63 5.87 -0.81 2.80
CA LEU A 63 4.65 -0.95 3.61
C LEU A 63 4.10 -2.38 3.59
N MET A 64 4.61 -3.21 2.68
CA MET A 64 4.32 -4.64 2.63
C MET A 64 5.26 -5.38 3.59
N ARG A 65 4.76 -6.42 4.27
CA ARG A 65 5.55 -7.23 5.19
C ARG A 65 6.62 -8.01 4.40
N SER A 66 7.78 -8.30 4.97
CA SER A 66 8.93 -8.90 4.26
C SER A 66 8.60 -10.13 3.39
N ALA A 67 7.68 -10.99 3.82
CA ALA A 67 7.23 -12.16 3.04
C ALA A 67 6.49 -11.82 1.73
N GLU A 68 5.96 -10.61 1.61
CA GLU A 68 5.26 -10.09 0.42
C GLU A 68 6.24 -9.46 -0.58
N LEU A 69 7.35 -8.87 -0.08
CA LEU A 69 8.43 -8.35 -0.91
C LEU A 69 9.17 -9.49 -1.63
N ASP A 70 9.47 -10.58 -0.91
CA ASP A 70 10.14 -11.77 -1.46
C ASP A 70 9.31 -12.47 -2.56
N ALA A 71 7.99 -12.42 -2.47
CA ALA A 71 7.10 -13.02 -3.47
C ALA A 71 7.03 -12.22 -4.79
N LEU A 72 7.25 -10.90 -4.73
CA LEU A 72 7.26 -10.03 -5.91
C LEU A 72 8.61 -10.05 -6.62
N THR A 73 9.72 -10.16 -5.88
CA THR A 73 11.08 -10.26 -6.43
C THR A 73 11.41 -11.62 -7.03
N GLN A 74 10.66 -12.69 -6.69
CA GLN A 74 10.81 -14.02 -7.32
C GLN A 74 10.22 -14.12 -8.74
N THR A 75 9.73 -13.02 -9.31
CA THR A 75 9.17 -12.96 -10.68
C THR A 75 10.18 -12.43 -11.70
N GLU A 76 11.46 -12.71 -11.55
CA GLU A 76 12.40 -12.64 -12.67
C GLU A 76 12.40 -14.00 -13.38
N PRO A 77 12.03 -14.09 -14.67
CA PRO A 77 12.11 -15.33 -15.40
C PRO A 77 13.59 -15.71 -15.54
N ALA A 78 13.96 -16.80 -14.89
CA ALA A 78 15.11 -17.60 -15.29
C ALA A 78 14.80 -18.21 -16.67
N GLU A 79 14.91 -17.40 -17.72
CA GLU A 79 14.79 -17.90 -19.09
C GLU A 79 15.79 -17.18 -20.00
N LEU A 80 17.04 -17.62 -19.90
CA LEU A 80 17.97 -17.57 -21.01
C LEU A 80 18.55 -18.97 -21.21
N ALA A 81 17.86 -19.70 -22.08
CA ALA A 81 18.33 -20.77 -22.96
C ALA A 81 18.86 -22.06 -22.30
N ASP A 82 17.95 -23.01 -22.13
CA ASP A 82 18.27 -24.41 -22.41
C ASP A 82 18.10 -24.61 -23.93
N GLU A 83 19.20 -24.73 -24.67
CA GLU A 83 19.16 -25.25 -26.04
C GLU A 83 20.13 -26.44 -26.13
N PRO A 84 19.61 -27.68 -26.06
CA PRO A 84 20.23 -28.83 -26.71
C PRO A 84 19.35 -29.27 -27.91
N PRO A 85 19.83 -30.13 -28.84
CA PRO A 85 21.17 -30.41 -29.34
C PRO A 85 21.24 -30.37 -30.90
N ALA A 86 22.43 -30.41 -31.53
CA ALA A 86 22.54 -30.86 -32.93
C ALA A 86 23.95 -31.41 -33.30
N GLN A 87 23.98 -32.74 -33.46
CA GLN A 87 24.90 -33.63 -34.23
C GLN A 87 26.42 -33.44 -34.16
#